data_AF-A0A382RX44-F1
#
_entry.id   AF-A0A382RX44-F1
#
_cell.length_a   1.000
_cell.length_b   1.000
_cell.length_c   1.000
_cell.angle_alpha   90.00
_cell.angle_beta   90.00
_cell.angle_gamma   90.00
#
_symmetry.space_group_name_H-M   'P 1'
#
loop_
_entity.id
_entity.type
_entity.pdbx_description
1 polymer ?
#
loop_
_entity_poly.entity_id
_entity_poly.type
_entity_poly.pdbx_seq_one_letter_code
_entity_poly.pdbx_strand_id
1 'polypeptide(L)' 'LTILVVVWGLWVGLGSVPEYIVPSPSAVLDRLVGNPGFFFYHGFITLVEALGGFLLGAAVAILGATV' A
#
# COMPACT_ATOMS: atom_id res chain seq x y z
N LEU A 1 2.60 2.83 16.20
CA LEU A 1 3.19 3.21 14.90
C LEU A 1 4.49 3.98 15.07
N THR A 2 4.54 5.08 15.82
CA THR A 2 5.75 5.88 16.01
C THR A 2 6.96 5.09 16.51
N ILE A 3 6.78 4.23 17.52
CA ILE A 3 7.85 3.34 18.03
C ILE A 3 8.39 2.43 16.93
N LEU A 4 7.52 1.87 16.09
CA LEU A 4 7.92 1.01 14.98
C LEU A 4 8.71 1.77 13.91
N VAL A 5 8.30 3.00 13.59
CA VAL A 5 9.02 3.87 12.65
C VAL A 5 10.41 4.21 13.16
N VAL A 6 10.54 4.51 14.47
CA VAL A 6 11.84 4.79 15.09
C VAL A 6 12.73 3.55 15.08
N VAL A 7 12.20 2.39 15.48
CA VAL A 7 12.96 1.12 15.45
C VAL A 7 13.41 0.78 14.03
N TRP A 8 12.53 0.94 13.03
CA TRP A 8 12.87 0.73 11.62
C TRP A 8 13.96 1.69 11.14
N GLY A 9 13.84 2.98 11.43
CA GLY A 9 14.85 3.98 11.08
C GLY A 9 16.21 3.69 11.71
N LEU A 10 16.23 3.31 12.99
CA LEU A 10 17.46 2.91 13.68
C LEU A 10 18.07 1.64 13.09
N TRP A 11 17.25 0.63 12.79
CA TRP A 11 17.73 -0.62 12.19
C TRP A 11 18.35 -0.41 10.82
N VAL A 12 17.68 0.34 9.93
CA VAL A 12 18.20 0.63 8.58
C VAL A 12 19.47 1.47 8.65
N GLY A 13 19.49 2.50 9.50
CA GLY A 13 20.63 3.40 9.65
C GLY A 13 21.86 2.72 10.28
N LEU A 14 21.67 1.95 11.36
CA LEU A 14 22.77 1.26 12.05
C LEU A 14 23.24 0.00 11.31
N GLY A 15 22.33 -0.68 10.61
CA GLY A 15 22.62 -1.89 9.85
C GLY A 15 23.31 -1.66 8.51
N SER A 16 23.49 -0.40 8.09
CA SER A 16 23.99 -0.03 6.75
C SER A 16 23.25 -0.79 5.63
N VAL A 17 21.93 -0.97 5.81
CA VAL A 17 21.10 -1.73 4.89
C VAL A 17 21.01 -0.96 3.57
N PRO A 18 21.31 -1.59 2.42
CA PRO A 18 21.19 -0.91 1.14
C PRO A 18 19.76 -0.42 0.87
N GLU A 19 19.65 0.81 0.38
CA GLU A 19 18.35 1.50 0.21
C GLU A 19 17.41 0.80 -0.78
N TYR A 20 17.97 0.07 -1.77
CA TYR A 20 17.18 -0.72 -2.72
C TYR A 20 16.53 -1.96 -2.08
N ILE A 21 17.00 -2.40 -0.91
CA ILE A 21 16.40 -3.52 -0.15
C ILE A 21 15.30 -2.96 0.74
N VAL A 22 15.64 -1.99 1.58
CA VAL A 22 14.69 -1.33 2.46
C VAL A 22 15.03 0.16 2.53
N PRO A 23 14.18 1.04 1.98
CA PRO A 23 14.37 2.48 2.10
C PRO A 23 14.15 2.94 3.55
N SER A 24 14.74 4.07 3.91
CA SER A 24 14.49 4.69 5.21
C SER A 24 13.04 5.20 5.33
N PRO A 25 12.48 5.27 6.54
CA PRO A 25 11.12 5.80 6.72
C PRO A 25 10.94 7.22 6.18
N SER A 26 11.98 8.06 6.27
CA SER A 26 11.98 9.41 5.70
C SER A 26 11.95 9.40 4.18
N ALA A 27 12.76 8.55 3.53
CA ALA A 27 12.75 8.43 2.06
C ALA A 27 11.39 7.96 1.53
N VAL A 28 10.73 7.05 2.25
CA VAL A 28 9.36 6.62 1.92
C VAL A 28 8.39 7.79 2.04
N LEU A 29 8.46 8.57 3.12
CA LEU A 29 7.60 9.72 3.32
C LEU A 29 7.81 10.77 2.24
N ASP A 30 9.06 11.13 1.95
CA ASP A 30 9.44 12.09 0.91
C ASP A 30 8.90 11.68 -0.46
N ARG A 31 8.98 10.38 -0.80
CA ARG A 31 8.44 9.87 -2.05
C ARG A 31 6.92 9.95 -2.09
N LEU A 32 6.26 9.60 -0.99
CA LEU A 32 4.80 9.59 -0.86
C LEU A 32 4.23 11.02 -0.99
N VAL A 33 4.79 11.99 -0.27
CA VAL A 33 4.34 13.40 -0.32
C VAL A 33 4.83 14.15 -1.55
N GLY A 34 5.96 13.75 -2.13
CA GLY A 34 6.51 14.38 -3.34
C GLY A 34 5.78 13.98 -4.63
N ASN A 35 5.06 12.85 -4.65
CA ASN A 35 4.39 12.34 -5.85
C ASN A 35 2.94 11.87 -5.55
N PRO A 36 2.09 12.69 -4.92
CA PRO A 36 0.79 12.24 -4.44
C PRO A 36 -0.14 11.84 -5.59
N GLY A 37 -0.07 12.53 -6.74
CA GLY A 37 -0.86 12.20 -7.93
C GLY A 37 -0.59 10.79 -8.48
N PHE A 38 0.65 10.34 -8.44
CA PHE A 38 1.04 8.99 -8.88
C PHE A 38 0.40 7.92 -7.99
N PHE A 39 0.55 8.05 -6.67
CA PHE A 39 -0.01 7.10 -5.71
C PHE A 39 -1.54 7.13 -5.68
N PHE A 40 -2.15 8.32 -5.80
CA PHE A 40 -3.59 8.45 -5.85
C PHE A 40 -4.17 7.79 -7.09
N TYR A 41 -3.61 8.04 -8.27
CA TYR A 41 -4.08 7.45 -9.52
C TYR A 41 -4.01 5.92 -9.49
N HIS A 42 -2.85 5.36 -9.14
CA HIS A 42 -2.70 3.90 -9.09
C HIS A 42 -3.49 3.27 -7.95
N GLY A 43 -3.51 3.90 -6.77
CA GLY A 43 -4.31 3.45 -5.65
C GLY A 43 -5.81 3.45 -5.96
N PHE A 44 -6.29 4.46 -6.69
CA PHE A 44 -7.68 4.52 -7.14
C PHE A 44 -8.04 3.42 -8.13
N ILE A 45 -7.16 3.13 -9.10
CA ILE A 45 -7.35 2.02 -10.04
C ILE A 45 -7.47 0.70 -9.28
N THR A 46 -6.51 0.40 -8.40
CA THR A 46 -6.54 -0.84 -7.59
C THR A 46 -7.79 -0.93 -6.72
N LEU A 47 -8.24 0.20 -6.15
CA LEU A 47 -9.47 0.24 -5.37
C LEU A 47 -10.69 -0.10 -6.25
N VAL A 48 -10.79 0.48 -7.44
CA VAL A 48 -11.89 0.20 -8.38
C VAL A 48 -11.85 -1.26 -8.82
N GLU A 49 -10.68 -1.83 -9.09
CA GLU A 49 -10.51 -3.25 -9.44
C GLU A 49 -10.98 -4.16 -8.30
N ALA A 50 -10.56 -3.88 -7.06
CA ALA A 50 -10.97 -4.64 -5.89
C ALA A 50 -12.49 -4.57 -5.65
N LEU A 51 -13.08 -3.39 -5.76
CA LEU A 51 -14.53 -3.19 -5.64
C LEU A 51 -15.28 -3.88 -6.78
N GLY A 52 -14.79 -3.80 -8.02
CA GLY A 52 -15.38 -4.48 -9.17
C GLY A 52 -15.40 -5.99 -9.00
N GLY A 53 -14.27 -6.58 -8.59
CA GLY A 53 -14.16 -8.01 -8.28
C GLY A 53 -15.08 -8.43 -7.13
N PHE A 54 -15.13 -7.65 -6.05
CA PHE A 54 -16.04 -7.90 -4.93
C PHE A 54 -17.51 -7.87 -5.35
N LEU A 55 -17.93 -6.85 -6.10
CA LEU A 55 -19.32 -6.72 -6.57
C LEU A 55 -19.71 -7.85 -7.51
N LEU A 56 -18.83 -8.22 -8.44
CA LEU A 56 -19.06 -9.37 -9.33
C LEU A 56 -19.20 -10.67 -8.53
N GLY A 57 -18.29 -10.94 -7.60
CA GLY A 57 -18.35 -12.12 -6.74
C GLY A 57 -19.62 -12.16 -5.90
N ALA A 58 -19.99 -11.04 -5.28
CA ALA A 58 -21.22 -10.91 -4.49
C ALA A 58 -22.47 -11.14 -5.35
N ALA A 59 -22.52 -10.57 -6.56
CA ALA A 59 -23.63 -10.76 -7.48
C ALA A 59 -23.80 -12.24 -7.87
N VAL A 60 -22.70 -12.91 -8.22
CA VAL A 60 -22.72 -14.35 -8.57
C VAL A 60 -23.20 -15.18 -7.37
N ALA A 61 -22.67 -14.90 -6.17
CA ALA A 61 -23.05 -15.63 -4.96
C ALA A 61 -24.55 -15.48 -4.64
N ILE A 62 -25.08 -14.26 -4.71
CA ILE A 62 -26.49 -13.99 -4.45
C ILE A 62 -27.36 -14.68 -5.50
N LEU A 63 -27.05 -14.52 -6.79
CA LEU A 63 -27.81 -15.14 -7.87
C LEU A 63 -27.84 -16.66 -7.71
N GLY A 64 -26.68 -17.28 -7.48
CA GLY A 64 -26.55 -18.72 -7.26
C GLY A 64 -27.23 -19.25 -6.00
N ALA A 65 -27.46 -18.40 -4.99
CA ALA A 65 -28.22 -18.78 -3.80
C ALA A 65 -29.74 -18.70 -4.01
N THR A 66 -30.19 -17.89 -4.97
CA THR A 66 -31.62 -17.64 -5.23
C THR A 66 -32.24 -18.48 -6.34
N VAL A 67 -31.41 -19.11 -7.18
CA VAL A 67 -31.86 -20.03 -8.26
C VAL A 67 -31.67 -21.48 -7.85
#